data_AF-A0A1E7EYY7-F1
#
_entry.id   AF-A0A1E7EYY7-F1
#
_cell.length_a   1.000
_cell.length_b   1.000
_cell.length_c   1.000
_cell.angle_alpha   90.00
_cell.angle_beta   90.00
_cell.angle_gamma   90.00
#
_symmetry.space_group_name_H-M   'P 1'
#
loop_
_entity.id
_entity.type
_entity.pdbx_description
1 polymer ?
#
loop_
_entity_poly.entity_id
_entity_poly.type
_entity_poly.pdbx_seq_one_letter_code
_entity_poly.pdbx_strand_id
1 'polypeptide(L)'
;MTGYITKPPGMVNASLIEFLPELESEYSKYPMTHERWFQPNEKGPKGEPCFVAATEVEEETTTVKKDYTFCKTGPNGTGYYSLLCRVSYTNLHSRIGSVAPTGCGGGLCLCFASQANREEHDRYDDCKRVIFMRKCCSVPNDKKASNQVMNNAVAIAPTIG
;
A
#
# COMPACT_ATOMS: atom_id res chain seq x y z
N MET A 1 0.50 -6.56 22.92
CA MET A 1 0.56 -7.13 21.56
C MET A 1 1.26 -6.11 20.67
N THR A 2 2.44 -6.47 20.17
CA THR A 2 3.15 -5.73 19.12
C THR A 2 2.22 -5.66 17.90
N GLY A 3 2.00 -4.46 17.34
CA GLY A 3 1.17 -4.31 16.15
C GLY A 3 1.73 -5.13 14.97
N TYR A 4 0.92 -5.35 13.93
CA TYR A 4 1.33 -6.09 12.73
C TYR A 4 2.56 -5.49 12.03
N ILE A 5 2.81 -4.19 12.30
CA ILE A 5 4.04 -3.47 11.95
C ILE A 5 4.78 -3.14 13.23
N THR A 6 6.05 -3.56 13.30
CA THR A 6 6.90 -3.39 14.50
C THR A 6 7.81 -2.17 14.42
N LYS A 7 8.00 -1.59 13.22
CA LYS A 7 8.84 -0.41 12.99
C LYS A 7 8.12 0.91 13.34
N PRO A 8 8.86 1.96 13.74
CA PRO A 8 8.27 3.26 14.04
C PRO A 8 7.70 3.93 12.77
N PRO A 9 6.64 4.76 12.90
CA PRO A 9 5.95 5.34 11.75
C PRO A 9 6.84 6.12 10.78
N GLY A 10 7.85 6.85 11.29
CA GLY A 10 8.78 7.61 10.46
C GLY A 10 9.58 6.73 9.49
N MET A 11 10.05 5.55 9.95
CA MET A 11 10.79 4.61 9.11
C MET A 11 9.88 3.97 8.05
N VAL A 12 8.65 3.62 8.44
CA VAL A 12 7.66 3.04 7.53
C VAL A 12 7.31 4.03 6.42
N ASN A 13 7.07 5.31 6.76
CA ASN A 13 6.78 6.35 5.78
C ASN A 13 7.95 6.59 4.83
N ALA A 14 9.19 6.63 5.33
CA ALA A 14 10.38 6.78 4.49
C ALA A 14 10.51 5.63 3.48
N SER A 15 10.35 4.38 3.94
CA SER A 15 10.39 3.21 3.05
C SER A 15 9.21 3.18 2.07
N LEU A 16 8.02 3.60 2.49
CA LEU A 16 6.87 3.69 1.58
C LEU A 16 7.13 4.67 0.44
N ILE A 17 7.72 5.83 0.73
CA ILE A 17 8.08 6.85 -0.27
C ILE A 17 9.19 6.34 -1.19
N GLU A 18 10.16 5.61 -0.64
CA GLU A 18 11.26 5.01 -1.41
C GLU A 18 10.76 4.04 -2.49
N PHE A 19 9.83 3.14 -2.15
CA PHE A 19 9.28 2.17 -3.10
C PHE A 19 8.11 2.71 -3.93
N LEU A 20 7.34 3.66 -3.40
CA LEU A 20 6.12 4.20 -3.99
C LEU A 20 6.05 5.72 -3.72
N PRO A 21 6.66 6.54 -4.57
CA PRO A 21 6.79 7.99 -4.34
C PRO A 21 5.43 8.71 -4.24
N GLU A 22 4.37 8.17 -4.83
CA GLU A 22 3.01 8.71 -4.66
C GLU A 22 2.54 8.73 -3.19
N LEU A 23 3.10 7.88 -2.31
CA LEU A 23 2.72 7.81 -0.90
C LEU A 23 3.29 8.95 -0.04
N GLU A 24 4.06 9.87 -0.63
CA GLU A 24 4.46 11.13 0.01
C GLU A 24 3.24 12.00 0.40
N SER A 25 2.08 11.74 -0.23
CA SER A 25 0.82 12.40 0.10
C SER A 25 0.49 12.34 1.60
N GLU A 26 -0.08 13.43 2.11
CA GLU A 26 -0.58 13.48 3.49
C GLU A 26 -1.68 12.45 3.73
N TYR A 27 -2.46 12.13 2.71
CA TYR A 27 -3.58 11.18 2.80
C TYR A 27 -3.11 9.74 3.01
N SER A 28 -1.87 9.40 2.65
CA SER A 28 -1.31 8.04 2.71
C SER A 28 -0.31 7.82 3.84
N LYS A 29 -0.05 8.82 4.68
CA LYS A 29 0.90 8.68 5.80
C LYS A 29 0.45 7.59 6.78
N TYR A 30 1.42 6.81 7.24
CA TYR A 30 1.26 5.85 8.33
C TYR A 30 1.54 6.53 9.68
N PRO A 31 0.73 6.31 10.72
CA PRO A 31 -0.54 5.58 10.70
C PRO A 31 -1.68 6.44 10.11
N MET A 32 -2.50 5.81 9.29
CA MET A 32 -3.73 6.38 8.72
C MET A 32 -4.86 6.29 9.75
N THR A 33 -5.67 7.34 9.83
CA THR A 33 -6.75 7.47 10.84
C THR A 33 -8.06 8.00 10.27
N HIS A 34 -8.24 7.93 8.96
CA HIS A 34 -9.45 8.44 8.30
C HIS A 34 -10.69 7.62 8.70
N GLU A 35 -11.86 8.25 8.66
CA GLU A 35 -13.12 7.65 9.13
C GLU A 35 -13.71 6.63 8.16
N ARG A 36 -13.55 6.85 6.85
CA ARG A 36 -14.09 6.00 5.78
C ARG A 36 -13.29 6.11 4.50
N TRP A 37 -13.35 5.07 3.67
CA TRP A 37 -12.87 5.14 2.30
C TRP A 37 -13.83 6.00 1.46
N PHE A 38 -13.27 6.85 0.61
CA PHE A 38 -14.05 7.57 -0.39
C PHE A 38 -14.35 6.66 -1.57
N GLN A 39 -15.48 6.91 -2.23
CA GLN A 39 -15.82 6.24 -3.47
C GLN A 39 -15.23 7.00 -4.67
N PRO A 40 -14.88 6.32 -5.77
CA PRO A 40 -14.27 6.95 -6.93
C PRO A 40 -15.14 8.04 -7.62
N ASN A 41 -16.45 7.99 -7.43
CA ASN A 41 -17.41 8.98 -7.93
C ASN A 41 -17.65 10.15 -6.97
N GLU A 42 -17.06 10.14 -5.77
CA GLU A 42 -17.15 11.24 -4.81
C GLU A 42 -16.08 12.31 -5.08
N LYS A 43 -16.20 13.43 -4.36
CA LYS A 43 -15.15 14.43 -4.23
C LYS A 43 -14.47 14.29 -2.89
N GLY A 44 -13.15 14.49 -2.87
CA GLY A 44 -12.33 14.54 -1.69
C GLY A 44 -12.61 15.78 -0.83
N PRO A 45 -11.96 15.88 0.34
CA PRO A 45 -12.19 16.94 1.31
C PRO A 45 -11.83 18.36 0.81
N LYS A 46 -10.99 18.48 -0.22
CA LYS A 46 -10.65 19.76 -0.87
C LYS A 46 -11.49 20.02 -2.13
N GLY A 47 -12.51 19.19 -2.39
CA GLY A 47 -13.35 19.27 -3.58
C GLY A 47 -12.74 18.62 -4.84
N GLU A 48 -11.60 17.93 -4.69
CA GLU A 48 -10.91 17.22 -5.76
C GLU A 48 -11.66 15.95 -6.17
N PRO A 49 -11.73 15.59 -7.47
CA PRO A 49 -12.41 14.36 -7.88
C PRO A 49 -11.63 13.12 -7.40
N CYS A 50 -12.31 12.14 -6.81
CA CYS A 50 -11.66 10.91 -6.36
C CYS A 50 -11.19 10.00 -7.51
N PHE A 51 -11.69 10.23 -8.72
CA PHE A 51 -11.27 9.58 -9.96
C PHE A 51 -11.07 10.60 -11.07
N VAL A 52 -9.94 10.49 -11.76
CA VAL A 52 -9.65 11.23 -13.00
C VAL A 52 -9.37 10.19 -14.08
N ALA A 53 -10.26 10.11 -15.07
CA ALA A 53 -10.08 9.22 -16.21
C ALA A 53 -8.79 9.60 -16.96
N ALA A 54 -8.02 8.60 -17.40
CA ALA A 54 -6.91 8.85 -18.30
C ALA A 54 -7.47 9.13 -19.70
N THR A 55 -7.22 10.33 -20.23
CA THR A 55 -7.40 10.60 -21.66
C THR A 55 -6.26 9.93 -22.42
N GLU A 56 -6.56 9.32 -23.57
CA GLU A 56 -5.65 8.48 -24.34
C GLU A 56 -4.26 9.12 -24.48
N VAL A 57 -3.23 8.34 -24.10
CA VAL A 57 -1.79 8.67 -24.18
C VAL A 57 -1.23 9.59 -23.07
N GLU A 58 -1.63 9.41 -21.81
CA GLU A 58 -0.64 9.60 -20.74
C GLU A 58 0.17 8.30 -20.63
N GLU A 59 1.31 8.28 -21.33
CA GLU A 59 2.33 7.25 -21.20
C GLU A 59 2.55 6.97 -19.71
N GLU A 60 2.76 5.70 -19.34
CA GLU A 60 3.00 5.23 -17.96
C GLU A 60 4.24 5.85 -17.29
N THR A 61 4.83 6.87 -17.92
CA THR A 61 6.16 7.37 -17.69
C THR A 61 6.09 8.77 -17.06
N THR A 62 6.66 8.83 -15.87
CA THR A 62 7.37 9.96 -15.24
C THR A 62 6.62 11.03 -14.45
N THR A 63 5.31 11.25 -14.59
CA THR A 63 4.64 12.27 -13.77
C THR A 63 3.89 11.66 -12.59
N VAL A 64 4.60 11.48 -11.47
CA VAL A 64 3.96 11.08 -10.20
C VAL A 64 2.95 12.15 -9.80
N LYS A 65 1.67 11.88 -9.98
CA LYS A 65 0.60 12.78 -9.58
C LYS A 65 0.42 12.69 -8.06
N LYS A 66 0.89 13.72 -7.35
CA LYS A 66 0.75 13.82 -5.89
C LYS A 66 -0.71 13.62 -5.48
N ASP A 67 -0.94 12.85 -4.43
CA ASP A 67 -2.27 12.46 -3.90
C ASP A 67 -3.06 11.42 -4.72
N TYR A 68 -2.55 10.99 -5.88
CA TYR A 68 -3.21 10.03 -6.77
C TYR A 68 -2.31 8.85 -7.11
N THR A 69 -2.93 7.72 -7.42
CA THR A 69 -2.28 6.53 -7.96
C THR A 69 -2.90 6.17 -9.29
N PHE A 70 -2.06 5.98 -10.31
CA PHE A 70 -2.51 5.43 -11.57
C PHE A 70 -2.90 3.96 -11.41
N CYS A 71 -4.13 3.64 -11.78
CA CYS A 71 -4.71 2.30 -11.70
C CYS A 71 -5.09 1.82 -13.09
N LYS A 72 -4.55 0.65 -13.48
CA LYS A 72 -4.92 -0.03 -14.73
C LYS A 72 -6.28 -0.70 -14.65
N THR A 73 -6.70 -1.07 -13.44
CA THR A 73 -7.96 -1.76 -13.20
C THR A 73 -8.67 -1.12 -12.02
N GLY A 74 -9.89 -0.65 -12.26
CA GLY A 74 -10.73 -0.02 -11.26
C GLY A 74 -12.19 0.06 -11.72
N PRO A 75 -13.12 0.38 -10.80
CA PRO A 75 -14.56 0.35 -11.08
C PRO A 75 -14.99 1.38 -12.12
N ASN A 76 -14.28 2.51 -12.24
CA ASN A 76 -14.58 3.56 -13.22
C ASN A 76 -13.68 3.48 -14.47
N GLY A 77 -12.92 2.37 -14.62
CA GLY A 77 -11.94 2.19 -15.70
C GLY A 77 -10.53 2.65 -15.33
N THR A 78 -9.68 2.76 -16.35
CA THR A 78 -8.27 3.13 -16.23
C THR A 78 -8.13 4.63 -15.95
N GLY A 79 -7.31 4.99 -14.96
CA GLY A 79 -7.08 6.39 -14.63
C GLY A 79 -6.43 6.58 -13.27
N TYR A 80 -6.44 7.82 -12.80
CA TYR A 80 -5.89 8.21 -11.50
C TYR A 80 -6.97 8.14 -10.43
N TYR A 81 -6.72 7.32 -9.42
CA TYR A 81 -7.58 7.21 -8.24
C TYR A 81 -6.90 7.91 -7.06
N SER A 82 -7.66 8.65 -6.27
CA SER A 82 -7.14 9.32 -5.08
C SER A 82 -6.66 8.30 -4.04
N LEU A 83 -5.60 8.62 -3.29
CA LEU A 83 -5.12 7.81 -2.16
C LEU A 83 -6.11 7.72 -0.99
N LEU A 84 -7.22 8.45 -1.05
CA LEU A 84 -8.38 8.33 -0.16
C LEU A 84 -9.35 7.20 -0.56
N CYS A 85 -9.15 6.58 -1.73
CA CYS A 85 -9.95 5.46 -2.21
C CYS A 85 -9.24 4.13 -1.92
N ARG A 86 -10.03 3.11 -1.53
CA ARG A 86 -9.52 1.75 -1.30
C ARG A 86 -8.93 1.11 -2.58
N VAL A 87 -9.47 1.45 -3.74
CA VAL A 87 -9.06 0.90 -5.06
C VAL A 87 -7.58 1.20 -5.34
N SER A 88 -7.11 2.37 -4.91
CA SER A 88 -5.72 2.79 -5.07
C SER A 88 -4.78 1.81 -4.38
N TYR A 89 -5.06 1.42 -3.12
CA TYR A 89 -4.25 0.43 -2.40
C TYR A 89 -4.30 -0.98 -2.99
N THR A 90 -5.36 -1.34 -3.71
CA THR A 90 -5.43 -2.62 -4.42
C THR A 90 -4.45 -2.66 -5.59
N ASN A 91 -4.35 -1.56 -6.33
CA ASN A 91 -3.39 -1.42 -7.43
C ASN A 91 -1.96 -1.26 -6.89
N LEU A 92 -1.76 -0.47 -5.83
CA LEU A 92 -0.46 -0.33 -5.16
C LEU A 92 0.07 -1.67 -4.66
N HIS A 93 -0.79 -2.52 -4.07
CA HIS A 93 -0.40 -3.85 -3.62
C HIS A 93 0.07 -4.74 -4.77
N SER A 94 -0.53 -4.58 -5.95
CA SER A 94 -0.13 -5.32 -7.14
C SER A 94 1.18 -4.78 -7.71
N ARG A 95 1.35 -3.44 -7.73
CA ARG A 95 2.57 -2.76 -8.19
C ARG A 95 3.76 -3.04 -7.28
N ILE A 96 3.63 -2.95 -5.97
CA ILE A 96 4.74 -3.23 -5.05
C ILE A 96 5.25 -4.66 -5.25
N GLY A 97 4.36 -5.63 -5.53
CA GLY A 97 4.74 -7.00 -5.88
C GLY A 97 5.65 -7.13 -7.11
N SER A 98 5.59 -6.16 -8.04
CA SER A 98 6.47 -6.10 -9.22
C SER A 98 7.77 -5.31 -9.00
N VAL A 99 7.85 -4.51 -7.92
CA VAL A 99 9.02 -3.70 -7.52
C VAL A 99 9.84 -4.42 -6.46
N ALA A 100 9.70 -5.75 -6.35
CA ALA A 100 10.42 -6.53 -5.35
C ALA A 100 11.94 -6.34 -5.50
N PRO A 101 12.68 -6.12 -4.40
CA PRO A 101 14.12 -5.88 -4.46
C PRO A 101 14.86 -7.05 -5.12
N THR A 102 15.91 -6.72 -5.87
CA THR A 102 16.70 -7.64 -6.70
C THR A 102 17.47 -8.62 -5.80
N GLY A 103 16.79 -9.69 -5.40
CA GLY A 103 17.32 -10.75 -4.52
C GLY A 103 16.41 -11.98 -4.45
N CYS A 104 15.15 -11.87 -4.87
CA CYS A 104 14.19 -12.98 -4.93
C CYS A 104 14.19 -13.74 -6.27
N GLY A 105 14.89 -13.25 -7.31
CA GLY A 105 14.82 -13.79 -8.67
C GLY A 105 15.82 -14.91 -9.01
N GLY A 106 16.68 -15.32 -8.08
CA GLY A 106 17.73 -16.28 -8.39
C GLY A 106 18.21 -17.05 -7.17
N GLY A 107 17.38 -17.96 -6.65
CA GLY A 107 17.81 -19.13 -5.85
C GLY A 107 18.64 -18.91 -4.57
N LEU A 108 18.96 -17.67 -4.19
CA LEU A 108 19.74 -17.37 -3.01
C LEU A 108 18.81 -17.33 -1.80
N CYS A 109 18.82 -18.44 -1.07
CA CYS A 109 18.21 -18.55 0.24
C CYS A 109 18.61 -17.33 1.10
N LEU A 110 17.65 -16.65 1.74
CA LEU A 110 17.84 -15.50 2.65
C LEU A 110 18.92 -15.76 3.72
N CYS A 111 19.19 -17.03 4.03
CA CYS A 111 20.28 -17.47 4.89
C CYS A 111 21.68 -17.01 4.43
N PHE A 112 21.88 -16.71 3.15
CA PHE A 112 23.16 -16.24 2.58
C PHE A 112 23.13 -14.78 2.11
N ALA A 113 22.00 -14.08 2.28
CA ALA A 113 21.91 -12.65 1.99
C ALA A 113 22.76 -11.85 2.98
N SER A 114 23.44 -10.81 2.49
CA SER A 114 24.13 -9.83 3.34
C SER A 114 23.13 -9.16 4.28
N GLN A 115 23.62 -8.60 5.39
CA GLN A 115 22.76 -7.88 6.34
C GLN A 115 21.99 -6.74 5.66
N ALA A 116 22.64 -6.00 4.75
CA ALA A 116 22.00 -4.94 3.99
C ALA A 116 20.82 -5.44 3.13
N ASN A 117 20.97 -6.58 2.46
CA ASN A 117 19.91 -7.17 1.63
C ASN A 117 18.74 -7.67 2.49
N ARG A 118 19.01 -8.20 3.69
CA ARG A 118 17.96 -8.61 4.63
C ARG A 118 17.18 -7.40 5.14
N GLU A 119 17.87 -6.33 5.52
CA GLU A 119 17.23 -5.10 5.98
C GLU A 119 16.38 -4.44 4.89
N GLU A 120 16.85 -4.44 3.64
CA GLU A 120 16.06 -3.97 2.49
C GLU A 120 14.80 -4.82 2.28
N HIS A 121 14.92 -6.15 2.37
CA HIS A 121 13.78 -7.06 2.27
C HIS A 121 12.79 -6.85 3.42
N ASP A 122 13.26 -6.65 4.65
CA ASP A 122 12.41 -6.35 5.79
C ASP A 122 11.67 -5.01 5.62
N ARG A 123 12.32 -3.98 5.03
CA ARG A 123 11.65 -2.70 4.71
C ARG A 123 10.57 -2.90 3.66
N TYR A 124 10.89 -3.63 2.59
CA TYR A 124 9.94 -3.97 1.52
C TYR A 124 8.73 -4.75 2.05
N ASP A 125 8.95 -5.77 2.88
CA ASP A 125 7.88 -6.58 3.47
C ASP A 125 6.99 -5.74 4.39
N ASP A 126 7.55 -4.82 5.17
CA ASP A 126 6.74 -3.91 6.00
C ASP A 126 5.88 -2.97 5.16
N CYS A 127 6.43 -2.40 4.08
CA CYS A 127 5.66 -1.59 3.14
C CYS A 127 4.52 -2.39 2.51
N LYS A 128 4.81 -3.61 2.06
CA LYS A 128 3.81 -4.52 1.49
C LYS A 128 2.72 -4.87 2.49
N ARG A 129 3.09 -5.14 3.76
CA ARG A 129 2.14 -5.40 4.86
C ARG A 129 1.23 -4.20 5.11
N VAL A 130 1.76 -2.97 5.13
CA VAL A 130 0.93 -1.76 5.31
C VAL A 130 -0.09 -1.62 4.18
N ILE A 131 0.33 -1.78 2.93
CA ILE A 131 -0.57 -1.66 1.78
C ILE A 131 -1.59 -2.79 1.78
N PHE A 132 -1.18 -4.01 2.15
CA PHE A 132 -2.07 -5.15 2.30
C PHE A 132 -3.14 -4.91 3.37
N MET A 133 -2.76 -4.42 4.56
CA MET A 133 -3.69 -4.04 5.62
C MET A 133 -4.73 -3.04 5.12
N ARG A 134 -4.31 -1.99 4.42
CA ARG A 134 -5.18 -0.95 3.85
C ARG A 134 -6.10 -1.50 2.76
N LYS A 135 -5.61 -2.42 1.94
CA LYS A 135 -6.43 -3.14 0.96
C LYS A 135 -7.51 -3.99 1.63
N CYS A 136 -7.20 -4.67 2.73
CA CYS A 136 -8.12 -5.60 3.38
C CYS A 136 -9.15 -4.93 4.31
N CYS A 137 -8.80 -3.79 4.92
CA CYS A 137 -9.67 -3.14 5.89
C CYS A 137 -10.82 -2.38 5.22
N SER A 138 -12.01 -2.43 5.84
CA SER A 138 -13.18 -1.66 5.42
C SER A 138 -13.08 -0.17 5.75
N VAL A 139 -12.15 0.20 6.63
CA VAL A 139 -11.93 1.58 7.07
C VAL A 139 -10.44 1.92 6.90
N PRO A 140 -10.10 3.13 6.41
CA PRO A 140 -8.74 3.66 6.34
C PRO A 140 -8.15 3.98 7.72
N ASN A 141 -8.03 2.96 8.57
CA ASN A 141 -7.47 3.08 9.90
C ASN A 141 -6.49 1.93 10.14
N ASP A 142 -5.20 2.24 10.17
CA ASP A 142 -4.13 1.23 10.20
C ASP A 142 -4.15 0.42 11.51
N LYS A 143 -4.62 1.00 12.62
CA LYS A 143 -4.78 0.28 13.91
C LYS A 143 -5.89 -0.75 13.83
N LYS A 144 -7.04 -0.40 13.24
CA LYS A 144 -8.14 -1.35 13.02
C LYS A 144 -7.75 -2.41 12.01
N ALA A 145 -7.05 -2.03 10.94
CA ALA A 145 -6.57 -2.95 9.92
C ALA A 145 -5.57 -3.98 10.47
N SER A 146 -4.62 -3.53 11.30
CA SER A 146 -3.68 -4.42 12.00
C SER A 146 -4.40 -5.45 12.85
N ASN A 147 -5.39 -5.03 13.65
CA ASN A 147 -6.17 -5.95 14.47
C ASN A 147 -6.98 -6.95 13.62
N GLN A 148 -7.58 -6.48 12.52
CA GLN A 148 -8.35 -7.33 11.63
C GLN A 148 -7.49 -8.40 10.95
N VAL A 149 -6.31 -8.04 10.44
CA VAL A 149 -5.39 -8.99 9.80
C VAL A 149 -4.87 -9.99 10.81
N MET A 150 -4.52 -9.56 12.03
CA MET A 150 -4.09 -10.45 13.11
C MET A 150 -5.20 -11.44 13.51
N ASN A 151 -6.43 -10.95 13.69
CA ASN A 151 -7.57 -11.81 14.03
C ASN A 151 -7.87 -12.83 12.93
N ASN A 152 -7.80 -12.43 11.65
CA ASN A 152 -7.98 -13.34 10.52
C ASN A 152 -6.87 -14.40 10.48
N ALA A 153 -5.61 -14.04 10.75
CA ALA A 153 -4.50 -14.99 10.79
C ALA A 153 -4.68 -16.03 11.91
N VAL A 154 -5.14 -15.61 13.09
CA VAL A 154 -5.47 -16.51 14.20
C VAL A 154 -6.62 -17.45 13.85
N ALA A 155 -7.64 -16.96 13.13
CA ALA A 155 -8.79 -17.78 12.73
C ALA A 155 -8.47 -18.83 11.64
N ILE A 156 -7.40 -18.62 10.86
CA ILE A 156 -6.96 -19.53 9.78
C ILE A 156 -5.92 -20.55 10.29
N ALA A 157 -5.28 -20.30 11.43
CA ALA A 157 -4.38 -21.27 12.05
C ALA A 157 -5.20 -22.54 12.37
N PRO A 158 -4.83 -23.72 11.84
CA PRO A 158 -5.58 -24.94 12.10
C PRO A 158 -5.62 -25.14 13.61
N THR A 159 -6.82 -25.30 14.15
CA THR A 159 -7.03 -25.88 15.48
C THR A 159 -6.39 -27.25 15.45
N ILE A 160 -5.14 -27.34 15.88
CA ILE A 160 -4.48 -28.60 16.19
C ILE A 160 -5.17 -29.10 17.46
N GLY A 161 -6.24 -29.86 17.26
CA GLY A 161 -6.88 -30.70 18.27
C GLY A 161 -6.32 -32.11 18.20
#